data_AF-A0AAD8W645-F1
#
_entry.id   AF-A0AAD8W645-F1
#
_cell.length_a   1.000
_cell.length_b   1.000
_cell.length_c   1.000
_cell.angle_alpha   90.00
_cell.angle_beta   90.00
_cell.angle_gamma   90.00
#
_symmetry.space_group_name_H-M   'P 1'
#
loop_
_entity.id
_entity.type
_entity.pdbx_description
1 polymer ?
#
loop_
_entity_poly.entity_id
_entity_poly.type
_entity_poly.pdbx_seq_one_letter_code
_entity_poly.pdbx_strand_id
1 'polypeptide(L)'
;MGLCGGEGSEEREREWEEAAEAVAYDSCTWPPPVVAVCGPGNSGKSAFSRLLLNTLIGRYKRVAYLDTDVGQPEFTPPGFVSLHVLEEQTKDLTMIYLRPPKRCFFFGDVGAHRNPKLLLSYIFGLYDYFLQELYCFNETDNPKKSAIPLVINTSGWVKGIGLHVLSEILRYVSPTDVIRLHSTSEGKNLPDGAFWLDGHQGDSRVNLIVIRASQNSPRQ
;
A
#
# COMPACT_ATOMS: atom_id res chain seq x y z
N MET A 1 -13.71 13.48 35.40
CA MET A 1 -13.71 13.96 33.99
C MET A 1 -12.70 13.13 33.23
N GLY A 2 -13.15 12.23 32.36
CA GLY A 2 -12.23 11.36 31.61
C GLY A 2 -12.98 10.29 30.84
N LEU A 3 -13.66 10.67 29.75
CA LEU A 3 -14.33 9.74 28.82
C LEU A 3 -14.23 10.16 27.33
N CYS A 4 -13.45 11.18 26.96
CA CYS A 4 -13.41 11.65 25.55
C CYS A 4 -12.37 10.96 24.65
N GLY A 5 -11.77 9.83 25.08
CA GLY A 5 -10.73 9.14 24.32
C GLY A 5 -11.21 8.01 23.39
N GLY A 6 -12.41 7.48 23.60
CA GLY A 6 -12.90 6.27 22.90
C GLY A 6 -13.58 6.55 21.57
N GLU A 7 -14.45 7.56 21.50
CA GLU A 7 -15.32 7.82 20.35
C GLU A 7 -14.53 8.10 19.05
N GLY A 8 -13.42 8.84 19.14
CA GLY A 8 -12.57 9.15 17.98
C GLY A 8 -11.62 8.01 17.54
N SER A 9 -11.54 6.91 18.29
CA SER A 9 -10.85 5.69 17.86
C SER A 9 -11.81 4.77 17.10
N GLU A 10 -13.01 4.56 17.64
CA GLU A 10 -14.04 3.72 17.02
C GLU A 10 -14.51 4.29 15.67
N GLU A 11 -14.70 5.61 15.57
CA GLU A 11 -15.06 6.27 14.30
C GLU A 11 -13.96 6.08 13.23
N ARG A 12 -12.70 6.05 13.65
CA ARG A 12 -11.55 5.87 12.74
C ARG A 12 -11.42 4.42 12.29
N GLU A 13 -11.57 3.47 13.21
CA GLU A 13 -11.58 2.05 12.88
C GLU A 13 -12.67 1.77 11.86
N ARG A 14 -13.87 2.33 12.08
CA ARG A 14 -14.97 2.26 11.13
C ARG A 14 -14.64 2.91 9.78
N GLU A 15 -14.04 4.11 9.75
CA GLU A 15 -13.61 4.75 8.50
C GLU A 15 -12.62 3.88 7.72
N TRP A 16 -11.69 3.22 8.41
CA TRP A 16 -10.71 2.32 7.80
C TRP A 16 -11.37 1.04 7.26
N GLU A 17 -12.31 0.45 8.00
CA GLU A 17 -13.11 -0.69 7.56
C GLU A 17 -13.93 -0.35 6.32
N GLU A 18 -14.68 0.76 6.34
CA GLU A 18 -15.47 1.24 5.21
C GLU A 18 -14.60 1.48 3.96
N ALA A 19 -13.42 2.08 4.12
CA ALA A 19 -12.49 2.28 3.00
C ALA A 19 -11.93 0.96 2.45
N ALA A 20 -11.60 -0.01 3.32
CA ALA A 20 -11.12 -1.31 2.89
C ALA A 20 -12.22 -2.14 2.19
N GLU A 21 -13.46 -2.06 2.68
CA GLU A 21 -14.62 -2.69 2.06
C GLU A 21 -14.94 -2.06 0.70
N ALA A 22 -14.91 -0.73 0.58
CA ALA A 22 -15.13 -0.04 -0.68
C ALA A 22 -14.16 -0.52 -1.77
N VAL A 23 -12.86 -0.58 -1.46
CA VAL A 23 -11.83 -1.11 -2.39
C VAL A 23 -12.09 -2.57 -2.77
N ALA A 24 -12.53 -3.39 -1.81
CA ALA A 24 -12.73 -4.81 -2.07
C ALA A 24 -14.03 -5.10 -2.85
N TYR A 25 -15.12 -4.38 -2.56
CA TYR A 25 -16.48 -4.78 -2.93
C TYR A 25 -17.25 -3.79 -3.82
N ASP A 26 -16.90 -2.49 -3.85
CA ASP A 26 -17.67 -1.51 -4.64
C ASP A 26 -17.38 -1.58 -6.14
N SER A 27 -16.21 -2.10 -6.52
CA SER A 27 -15.85 -2.36 -7.91
C SER A 27 -16.15 -3.79 -8.35
N CYS A 28 -16.21 -3.99 -9.67
CA CYS A 28 -16.23 -5.34 -10.24
C CYS A 28 -15.06 -6.18 -9.69
N THR A 29 -15.25 -7.49 -9.57
CA THR A 29 -14.16 -8.43 -9.21
C THR A 29 -13.08 -8.52 -10.28
N TRP A 30 -13.29 -7.89 -11.43
CA TRP A 30 -12.43 -7.95 -12.59
C TRP A 30 -12.33 -6.59 -13.30
N PRO A 31 -11.12 -6.11 -13.60
CA PRO A 31 -9.84 -6.68 -13.14
C PRO A 31 -9.67 -6.47 -11.62
N PRO A 32 -8.92 -7.34 -10.90
CA PRO A 32 -8.72 -7.19 -9.46
C PRO A 32 -7.99 -5.88 -9.12
N PRO A 33 -8.26 -5.24 -7.97
CA PRO A 33 -7.71 -3.93 -7.66
C PRO A 33 -6.20 -3.94 -7.45
N VAL A 34 -5.54 -2.85 -7.86
CA VAL A 34 -4.14 -2.53 -7.57
C VAL A 34 -4.12 -1.27 -6.73
N VAL A 35 -3.76 -1.40 -5.46
CA VAL A 35 -4.01 -0.39 -4.43
C VAL A 35 -2.69 0.10 -3.86
N ALA A 36 -2.44 1.41 -3.91
CA ALA A 36 -1.29 2.03 -3.26
C ALA A 36 -1.68 2.72 -1.95
N VAL A 37 -1.00 2.39 -0.86
CA VAL A 37 -1.23 2.99 0.47
C VAL A 37 -0.08 3.94 0.79
N CYS A 38 -0.40 5.23 0.96
CA CYS A 38 0.56 6.32 1.10
C CYS A 38 0.19 7.30 2.22
N GLY A 39 1.17 8.06 2.70
CA GLY A 39 1.00 9.01 3.80
C GLY A 39 2.26 9.14 4.68
N PRO A 40 2.25 10.07 5.65
CA PRO A 40 3.42 10.35 6.48
C PRO A 40 3.91 9.16 7.29
N GLY A 41 5.17 9.19 7.71
CA GLY A 41 5.71 8.25 8.69
C GLY A 41 4.81 8.18 9.94
N ASN A 42 4.64 6.97 10.49
CA ASN A 42 3.79 6.69 11.65
C ASN A 42 2.31 7.07 11.47
N SER A 43 1.81 7.18 10.24
CA SER A 43 0.39 7.44 9.98
C SER A 43 -0.50 6.21 10.10
N GLY A 44 0.07 5.01 10.20
CA GLY A 44 -0.67 3.75 10.25
C GLY A 44 -0.80 3.03 8.89
N LYS A 45 -0.02 3.41 7.86
CA LYS A 45 -0.03 2.77 6.52
C LYS A 45 0.04 1.24 6.58
N SER A 46 1.01 0.69 7.30
CA SER A 46 1.17 -0.74 7.48
C SER A 46 -0.06 -1.40 8.11
N ALA A 47 -0.62 -0.77 9.14
CA ALA A 47 -1.82 -1.28 9.82
C ALA A 47 -3.03 -1.29 8.90
N PHE A 48 -3.25 -0.19 8.16
CA PHE A 48 -4.30 -0.15 7.14
C PHE A 48 -4.06 -1.16 6.02
N SER A 49 -2.81 -1.30 5.56
CA SER A 49 -2.45 -2.27 4.51
C SER A 49 -2.72 -3.71 4.95
N ARG A 50 -2.51 -4.04 6.23
CA ARG A 50 -2.89 -5.33 6.82
C ARG A 50 -4.39 -5.53 6.88
N LEU A 51 -5.16 -4.51 7.27
CA LEU A 51 -6.62 -4.54 7.23
C LEU A 51 -7.13 -4.81 5.81
N LEU A 52 -6.71 -3.99 4.85
CA LEU A 52 -7.07 -4.12 3.44
C LEU A 52 -6.68 -5.49 2.87
N LEU A 53 -5.47 -5.96 3.18
CA LEU A 53 -5.01 -7.29 2.78
C LEU A 53 -5.96 -8.38 3.29
N ASN A 54 -6.35 -8.36 4.56
CA ASN A 54 -7.26 -9.35 5.14
C ASN A 54 -8.67 -9.30 4.50
N THR A 55 -9.17 -8.10 4.24
CA THR A 55 -10.46 -7.88 3.55
C THR A 55 -10.41 -8.47 2.13
N LEU A 56 -9.34 -8.18 1.37
CA LEU A 56 -9.13 -8.71 0.02
C LEU A 56 -8.92 -10.22 0.00
N ILE A 57 -8.20 -10.82 0.96
CA ILE A 57 -8.04 -12.29 1.07
C ILE A 57 -9.40 -12.96 1.25
N GLY A 58 -10.30 -12.36 2.04
CA GLY A 58 -11.66 -12.86 2.22
C GLY A 58 -12.41 -13.06 0.89
N ARG A 59 -12.23 -12.11 -0.03
CA ARG A 59 -12.87 -12.06 -1.35
C ARG A 59 -12.13 -12.83 -2.44
N TYR A 60 -10.82 -12.62 -2.59
CA TYR A 60 -10.00 -13.10 -3.71
C TYR A 60 -9.19 -14.36 -3.40
N LYS A 61 -9.17 -14.83 -2.15
CA LYS A 61 -8.37 -15.97 -1.64
C LYS A 61 -6.86 -15.81 -1.69
N ARG A 62 -6.34 -15.03 -2.64
CA ARG A 62 -4.91 -14.76 -2.82
C ARG A 62 -4.74 -13.28 -3.10
N VAL A 63 -3.77 -12.66 -2.44
CA VAL A 63 -3.48 -11.23 -2.60
C VAL A 63 -1.98 -11.04 -2.64
N ALA A 64 -1.50 -10.25 -3.60
CA ALA A 64 -0.12 -9.82 -3.64
C ALA A 64 0.11 -8.64 -2.69
N TYR A 65 1.27 -8.59 -2.06
CA TYR A 65 1.68 -7.49 -1.19
C TYR A 65 3.09 -7.05 -1.59
N LEU A 66 3.20 -5.83 -2.12
CA LEU A 66 4.47 -5.20 -2.47
C LEU A 66 4.85 -4.19 -1.39
N ASP A 67 5.91 -4.49 -0.67
CA ASP A 67 6.46 -3.59 0.34
C ASP A 67 7.63 -2.79 -0.24
N THR A 68 7.48 -1.47 -0.27
CA THR A 68 8.50 -0.56 -0.76
C THR A 68 9.20 0.23 0.35
N ASP A 69 8.87 -0.01 1.63
CA ASP A 69 9.53 0.64 2.76
C ASP A 69 10.78 -0.16 3.18
N VAL A 70 11.94 0.26 2.67
CA VAL A 70 13.23 -0.36 3.03
C VAL A 70 13.64 -0.10 4.49
N GLY A 71 13.04 0.87 5.17
CA GLY A 71 13.39 1.23 6.54
C GLY A 71 12.60 0.43 7.57
N GLN A 72 11.30 0.26 7.34
CA GLN A 72 10.39 -0.46 8.22
C GLN A 72 9.48 -1.41 7.42
N PRO A 73 10.05 -2.42 6.73
CA PRO A 73 9.25 -3.40 6.00
C PRO A 73 8.45 -4.29 6.97
N GLU A 74 7.31 -4.79 6.49
CA GLU A 74 6.44 -5.68 7.27
C GLU A 74 7.04 -7.09 7.34
N PHE A 75 7.37 -7.72 6.22
CA PHE A 75 7.60 -9.18 6.20
C PHE A 75 9.05 -9.62 6.05
N THR A 76 9.97 -8.68 5.90
CA THR A 76 11.41 -8.91 5.68
C THR A 76 12.25 -8.12 6.66
N PRO A 77 13.55 -8.44 6.84
CA PRO A 77 14.46 -7.54 7.55
C PRO A 77 14.54 -6.17 6.86
N PRO A 78 14.99 -5.12 7.56
CA PRO A 78 15.28 -3.82 6.94
C PRO A 78 16.28 -3.92 5.78
N GLY A 79 16.15 -3.03 4.80
CA GLY A 79 16.97 -2.98 3.60
C GLY A 79 16.46 -3.84 2.45
N PHE A 80 15.25 -4.39 2.55
CA PHE A 80 14.61 -5.16 1.47
C PHE A 80 13.45 -4.38 0.84
N VAL A 81 13.26 -4.59 -0.46
CA VAL A 81 12.00 -4.38 -1.17
C VAL A 81 11.48 -5.75 -1.55
N SER A 82 10.22 -6.06 -1.28
CA SER A 82 9.72 -7.43 -1.41
C SER A 82 8.30 -7.51 -1.94
N LEU A 83 8.06 -8.57 -2.71
CA LEU A 83 6.75 -8.99 -3.16
C LEU A 83 6.39 -10.31 -2.46
N HIS A 84 5.24 -10.34 -1.81
CA HIS A 84 4.67 -11.51 -1.14
C HIS A 84 3.34 -11.89 -1.80
N VAL A 85 2.95 -13.16 -1.66
CA VAL A 85 1.60 -13.63 -1.99
C VAL A 85 1.04 -14.28 -0.74
N LEU A 86 -0.14 -13.83 -0.31
CA LEU A 86 -0.77 -14.25 0.93
C LEU A 86 -2.14 -14.86 0.63
N GLU A 87 -2.44 -15.99 1.29
CA GLU A 87 -3.66 -16.76 1.06
C GLU A 87 -4.54 -16.94 2.31
N GLU A 88 -3.98 -16.67 3.50
CA GLU A 88 -4.64 -16.88 4.78
C GLU A 88 -4.86 -15.55 5.50
N GLN A 89 -6.07 -15.36 6.03
CA GLN A 89 -6.34 -14.24 6.92
C GLN A 89 -5.56 -14.44 8.22
N THR A 90 -4.70 -13.49 8.55
CA THR A 90 -4.06 -13.48 9.86
C THR A 90 -5.06 -12.94 10.88
N LYS A 91 -5.59 -13.82 11.73
CA LYS A 91 -6.49 -13.47 12.84
C LYS A 91 -5.84 -12.47 13.81
N ASP A 92 -4.51 -12.54 13.92
CA ASP A 92 -3.74 -11.59 14.68
C ASP A 92 -3.06 -10.62 13.71
N LEU A 93 -3.66 -9.44 13.55
CA LEU A 93 -3.07 -8.32 12.80
C LEU A 93 -1.72 -7.90 13.39
N THR A 94 -1.35 -8.32 14.60
CA THR A 94 -0.14 -7.88 15.32
C THR A 94 1.04 -8.85 15.20
N MET A 95 0.84 -10.09 14.77
CA MET A 95 1.91 -11.08 14.65
C MET A 95 2.57 -11.03 13.27
N ILE A 96 3.53 -10.12 13.16
CA ILE A 96 4.44 -10.01 12.03
C ILE A 96 5.58 -11.01 12.21
N TYR A 97 5.46 -12.19 11.59
CA TYR A 97 6.61 -13.08 11.39
C TYR A 97 7.27 -12.75 10.07
N LEU A 98 8.60 -12.86 10.01
CA LEU A 98 9.31 -12.85 8.74
C LEU A 98 8.72 -13.93 7.84
N ARG A 99 8.34 -13.56 6.61
CA ARG A 99 7.77 -14.49 5.62
C ARG A 99 8.71 -14.59 4.42
N PRO A 100 8.89 -15.79 3.85
CA PRO A 100 9.59 -15.92 2.58
C PRO A 100 8.88 -15.07 1.51
N PRO A 101 9.57 -14.11 0.87
CA PRO A 101 8.99 -13.36 -0.23
C PRO A 101 8.87 -14.25 -1.47
N LYS A 102 7.88 -13.96 -2.31
CA LYS A 102 7.79 -14.54 -3.66
C LYS A 102 8.98 -14.08 -4.50
N ARG A 103 9.34 -12.80 -4.37
CA ARG A 103 10.55 -12.20 -4.95
C ARG A 103 10.96 -10.99 -4.11
N CYS A 104 12.25 -10.74 -3.95
CA CYS A 104 12.74 -9.56 -3.25
C CYS A 104 14.08 -9.10 -3.82
N PHE A 105 14.45 -7.87 -3.50
CA PHE A 105 15.78 -7.33 -3.72
C PHE A 105 16.33 -6.78 -2.40
N PHE A 106 17.59 -7.08 -2.12
CA PHE A 106 18.32 -6.45 -1.02
C PHE A 106 18.88 -5.12 -1.51
N PHE A 107 18.30 -4.02 -1.03
CA PHE A 107 18.75 -2.65 -1.31
C PHE A 107 20.03 -2.31 -0.55
N GLY A 108 20.24 -2.90 0.63
CA GLY A 108 21.48 -2.74 1.40
C GLY A 108 21.56 -1.47 2.26
N ASP A 109 20.51 -0.66 2.30
CA ASP A 109 20.39 0.52 3.18
C ASP A 109 18.93 0.69 3.62
N VAL A 110 18.69 1.39 4.73
CA VAL A 110 17.34 1.75 5.21
C VAL A 110 16.91 3.14 4.72
N GLY A 111 17.83 3.89 4.12
CA GLY A 111 17.62 5.18 3.51
C GLY A 111 17.48 5.07 2.00
N ALA A 112 16.25 4.94 1.51
CA ALA A 112 15.88 5.05 0.10
C ALA A 112 16.44 6.30 -0.67
N HIS A 113 16.90 7.36 0.01
CA HIS A 113 17.51 8.55 -0.60
C HIS A 113 18.96 8.33 -1.04
N ARG A 114 19.60 7.25 -0.59
CA ARG A 114 20.98 6.89 -0.95
C ARG A 114 21.15 6.60 -2.43
N ASN A 115 20.19 5.87 -3.00
CA ASN A 115 20.16 5.54 -4.42
C ASN A 115 18.71 5.35 -4.90
N PRO A 116 17.96 6.46 -5.09
CA PRO A 116 16.56 6.41 -5.48
C PRO A 116 16.34 5.73 -6.85
N LYS A 117 17.30 5.85 -7.78
CA LYS A 117 17.23 5.17 -9.08
C LYS A 117 17.27 3.66 -8.94
N LEU A 118 18.19 3.14 -8.12
CA LEU A 118 18.29 1.70 -7.85
C LEU A 118 17.03 1.20 -7.16
N LEU A 119 16.54 1.93 -6.15
CA LEU A 119 15.31 1.59 -5.46
C LEU A 119 14.12 1.49 -6.42
N LEU A 120 13.93 2.50 -7.28
CA LEU A 120 12.87 2.48 -8.30
C LEU A 120 13.03 1.29 -9.25
N SER A 121 14.25 0.98 -9.71
CA SER A 121 14.49 -0.18 -10.56
C SER A 121 14.09 -1.51 -9.90
N TYR A 122 14.29 -1.64 -8.58
CA TYR A 122 13.88 -2.83 -7.82
C TYR A 122 12.37 -2.90 -7.66
N ILE A 123 11.72 -1.78 -7.32
CA ILE A 123 10.26 -1.72 -7.18
C ILE A 123 9.58 -2.02 -8.51
N PHE A 124 10.05 -1.41 -9.61
CA PHE A 124 9.52 -1.64 -10.95
C PHE A 124 9.75 -3.07 -11.41
N GLY A 125 10.93 -3.64 -11.18
CA GLY A 125 11.19 -5.05 -11.49
C GLY A 125 10.30 -6.03 -10.71
N LEU A 126 9.91 -5.71 -9.47
CA LEU A 126 8.94 -6.50 -8.71
C LEU A 126 7.51 -6.33 -9.23
N TYR A 127 7.14 -5.11 -9.62
CA TYR A 127 5.82 -4.84 -10.20
C TYR A 127 5.66 -5.48 -11.59
N ASP A 128 6.66 -5.39 -12.45
CA ASP A 128 6.68 -6.06 -13.76
C ASP A 128 6.55 -7.58 -13.61
N TYR A 129 7.25 -8.15 -12.63
CA TYR A 129 7.10 -9.57 -12.28
C TYR A 129 5.68 -9.90 -11.80
N PHE A 130 5.07 -9.04 -10.97
CA PHE A 130 3.67 -9.19 -10.58
C PHE A 130 2.74 -9.20 -11.79
N LEU A 131 2.91 -8.27 -12.74
CA LEU A 131 2.10 -8.21 -13.95
C LEU A 131 2.21 -9.50 -14.78
N GLN A 132 3.44 -9.98 -14.98
CA GLN A 132 3.74 -11.16 -15.81
C GLN A 132 3.30 -12.48 -15.19
N GLU A 133 3.36 -12.63 -13.86
CA GLU A 133 3.19 -13.93 -13.21
C GLU A 133 1.91 -14.04 -12.38
N LEU A 134 1.36 -12.91 -11.92
CA LEU A 134 0.29 -12.86 -10.93
C LEU A 134 -0.92 -12.03 -11.37
N TYR A 135 -0.78 -11.22 -12.42
CA TYR A 135 -1.85 -10.37 -12.95
C TYR A 135 -2.12 -10.65 -14.44
N CYS A 136 -2.06 -11.91 -14.83
CA CYS A 136 -2.33 -12.37 -16.18
C CYS A 136 -3.79 -12.79 -16.38
N PHE A 137 -4.30 -12.52 -17.58
CA PHE A 137 -5.72 -12.71 -17.93
C PHE A 137 -5.97 -13.83 -18.96
N ASN A 138 -4.90 -14.45 -19.47
CA ASN A 138 -4.95 -15.23 -20.72
C ASN A 138 -4.98 -16.76 -20.56
N GLU A 139 -5.05 -17.32 -19.35
CA GLU A 139 -5.17 -18.78 -19.17
C GLU A 139 -6.58 -19.17 -18.72
N THR A 140 -7.46 -19.39 -19.70
CA THR A 140 -8.81 -19.95 -19.51
C THR A 140 -8.83 -21.34 -18.89
N ASP A 141 -7.69 -22.05 -18.88
CA ASP A 141 -7.62 -23.46 -18.49
C ASP A 141 -6.98 -23.73 -17.12
N ASN A 142 -6.56 -22.68 -16.39
CA ASN A 142 -5.98 -22.86 -15.05
C ASN A 142 -6.63 -21.96 -13.99
N PRO A 143 -7.62 -22.46 -13.22
CA PRO A 143 -8.29 -21.69 -12.17
C PRO A 143 -7.36 -21.24 -11.03
N LYS A 144 -6.11 -21.73 -10.96
CA LYS A 144 -5.08 -21.26 -10.01
C LYS A 144 -4.29 -20.04 -10.51
N LYS A 145 -4.43 -19.65 -11.78
CA LYS A 145 -3.73 -18.52 -12.42
C LYS A 145 -4.65 -17.33 -12.72
N SER A 146 -5.77 -17.19 -12.02
CA SER A 146 -6.54 -15.95 -12.06
C SER A 146 -5.68 -14.80 -11.57
N ALA A 147 -5.77 -13.64 -12.22
CA ALA A 147 -5.18 -12.41 -11.72
C ALA A 147 -5.60 -12.18 -10.26
N ILE A 148 -4.66 -11.74 -9.43
CA ILE A 148 -4.88 -11.47 -7.99
C ILE A 148 -4.72 -9.97 -7.71
N PRO A 149 -5.44 -9.41 -6.72
CA PRO A 149 -5.24 -8.02 -6.33
C PRO A 149 -3.85 -7.78 -5.75
N LEU A 150 -3.43 -6.52 -5.76
CA LEU A 150 -2.15 -6.06 -5.21
C LEU A 150 -2.35 -4.94 -4.20
N VAL A 151 -1.75 -5.08 -3.02
CA VAL A 151 -1.59 -4.00 -2.04
C VAL A 151 -0.13 -3.54 -2.06
N ILE A 152 0.09 -2.24 -2.24
CA ILE A 152 1.43 -1.63 -2.25
C ILE A 152 1.57 -0.75 -1.01
N ASN A 153 2.40 -1.18 -0.06
CA ASN A 153 2.76 -0.38 1.11
C ASN A 153 3.97 0.49 0.77
N THR A 154 3.82 1.81 0.95
CA THR A 154 4.85 2.78 0.58
C THR A 154 5.56 3.38 1.80
N SER A 155 6.76 3.91 1.58
CA SER A 155 7.51 4.59 2.63
C SER A 155 6.81 5.84 3.17
N GLY A 156 7.13 6.23 4.40
CA GLY A 156 6.55 7.41 5.05
C GLY A 156 7.03 8.78 4.54
N TRP A 157 7.68 8.85 3.39
CA TRP A 157 8.35 10.07 2.92
C TRP A 157 7.47 10.93 2.03
N VAL A 158 7.13 12.10 2.56
CA VAL A 158 6.14 13.02 1.95
C VAL A 158 6.77 14.27 1.32
N LYS A 159 8.11 14.39 1.33
CA LYS A 159 8.85 15.55 0.82
C LYS A 159 10.13 15.15 0.09
N GLY A 160 10.66 16.09 -0.70
CA GLY A 160 11.97 15.97 -1.36
C GLY A 160 12.08 14.71 -2.22
N ILE A 161 13.23 14.04 -2.12
CA ILE A 161 13.54 12.82 -2.89
C ILE A 161 12.51 11.72 -2.64
N GLY A 162 11.98 11.60 -1.41
CA GLY A 162 10.99 10.57 -1.10
C GLY A 162 9.64 10.80 -1.78
N LEU A 163 9.19 12.06 -1.85
CA LEU A 163 8.00 12.42 -2.62
C LEU A 163 8.20 12.15 -4.12
N HIS A 164 9.40 12.44 -4.64
CA HIS A 164 9.73 12.11 -6.03
C HIS A 164 9.65 10.61 -6.28
N VAL A 165 10.27 9.78 -5.44
CA VAL A 165 10.20 8.31 -5.53
C VAL A 165 8.75 7.83 -5.49
N LEU A 166 7.93 8.32 -4.54
CA LEU A 166 6.50 7.97 -4.48
C LEU A 166 5.76 8.35 -5.77
N SER A 167 6.03 9.54 -6.31
CA SER A 167 5.39 10.00 -7.55
C SER A 167 5.75 9.10 -8.73
N GLU A 168 7.01 8.69 -8.86
CA GLU A 168 7.45 7.74 -9.89
C GLU A 168 6.79 6.37 -9.72
N ILE A 169 6.65 5.88 -8.49
CA ILE A 169 5.93 4.62 -8.20
C ILE A 169 4.47 4.73 -8.66
N LEU A 170 3.76 5.79 -8.27
CA LEU A 170 2.34 5.95 -8.62
C LEU A 170 2.12 6.14 -10.13
N ARG A 171 3.02 6.86 -10.83
CA ARG A 171 3.00 6.96 -12.29
C ARG A 171 3.22 5.61 -12.97
N TYR A 172 4.27 4.90 -12.57
CA TYR A 172 4.66 3.64 -13.20
C TYR A 172 3.62 2.53 -12.97
N VAL A 173 3.13 2.43 -11.74
CA VAL A 173 2.13 1.42 -11.36
C VAL A 173 0.75 1.73 -11.91
N SER A 174 0.39 3.02 -12.04
CA SER A 174 -0.97 3.45 -12.42
C SER A 174 -2.06 2.70 -11.63
N PRO A 175 -2.04 2.78 -10.28
CA PRO A 175 -2.94 2.00 -9.43
C PRO A 175 -4.41 2.35 -9.69
N THR A 176 -5.30 1.38 -9.49
CA THR A 176 -6.76 1.61 -9.56
C THR A 176 -7.23 2.48 -8.40
N ASP A 177 -6.62 2.29 -7.23
CA ASP A 177 -6.99 2.95 -5.99
C ASP A 177 -5.74 3.49 -5.27
N VAL A 178 -5.85 4.69 -4.73
CA VAL A 178 -4.82 5.29 -3.88
C VAL A 178 -5.45 5.63 -2.55
N ILE A 179 -4.98 4.97 -1.50
CA ILE A 179 -5.34 5.27 -0.12
C ILE A 179 -4.32 6.25 0.45
N ARG A 180 -4.81 7.42 0.86
CA ARG A 180 -3.99 8.48 1.44
C ARG A 180 -4.34 8.67 2.91
N LEU A 181 -3.42 8.28 3.78
CA LEU A 181 -3.56 8.53 5.22
C LEU A 181 -3.19 9.99 5.51
N HIS A 182 -4.16 10.74 6.01
CA HIS A 182 -4.06 12.17 6.26
C HIS A 182 -3.86 12.45 7.75
N SER A 183 -2.77 13.15 8.08
CA SER A 183 -2.48 13.60 9.44
C SER A 183 -3.19 14.93 9.72
N THR A 184 -3.50 15.19 10.99
CA THR A 184 -3.97 16.51 11.44
C THR A 184 -2.88 17.59 11.33
N SER A 185 -1.61 17.20 11.20
CA SER A 185 -0.50 18.14 10.97
C SER A 185 -0.33 18.43 9.48
N GLU A 186 -0.94 19.51 8.98
CA GLU A 186 -0.94 19.89 7.55
C GLU A 186 0.45 19.85 6.89
N GLY A 187 1.47 20.36 7.56
CA GLY A 187 2.84 20.39 7.04
C GLY A 187 3.53 19.02 6.87
N LYS A 188 2.87 17.92 7.25
CA LYS A 188 3.34 16.54 7.11
C LYS A 188 2.57 15.74 6.06
N ASN A 189 1.55 16.32 5.43
CA ASN A 189 0.73 15.59 4.47
C ASN A 189 1.34 15.61 3.07
N LEU A 190 0.90 14.63 2.26
CA LEU A 190 1.16 14.62 0.82
C LEU A 190 0.38 15.75 0.15
N PRO A 191 0.83 16.24 -1.03
CA PRO A 191 0.05 17.21 -1.81
C PRO A 191 -1.34 16.66 -2.16
N ASP A 192 -2.28 17.58 -2.37
CA ASP A 192 -3.66 17.25 -2.74
C ASP A 192 -3.83 16.77 -4.17
N GLY A 193 -4.93 16.04 -4.38
CA GLY A 193 -5.27 15.42 -5.65
C GLY A 193 -4.28 14.34 -6.09
N ALA A 194 -4.31 14.04 -7.38
CA ALA A 194 -3.39 13.10 -8.01
C ALA A 194 -2.07 13.79 -8.38
N PHE A 195 -1.29 14.19 -7.36
CA PHE A 195 -0.06 14.99 -7.50
C PHE A 195 1.04 14.37 -8.39
N TRP A 196 0.91 13.08 -8.71
CA TRP A 196 1.81 12.35 -9.60
C TRP A 196 1.36 12.42 -11.06
N LEU A 197 0.16 12.89 -11.38
CA LEU A 197 -0.29 13.04 -12.76
C LEU A 197 0.07 14.43 -13.29
N ASP A 198 0.58 14.48 -14.52
CA ASP A 198 0.68 15.73 -15.25
C ASP A 198 -0.72 16.15 -15.70
N GLY A 199 -1.03 17.46 -15.66
CA GLY A 199 -2.37 18.01 -15.98
C GLY A 199 -2.91 17.75 -17.40
N HIS A 200 -2.20 16.94 -18.20
CA HIS A 200 -2.56 16.53 -19.56
C HIS A 200 -2.79 15.02 -19.72
N GLN A 201 -2.64 14.20 -18.67
CA GLN A 201 -2.99 12.77 -18.76
C GLN A 201 -4.49 12.60 -18.54
N GLY A 202 -5.20 12.40 -19.65
CA GLY A 202 -6.63 12.14 -19.69
C GLY A 202 -7.01 10.82 -19.01
N ASP A 203 -8.07 10.89 -18.22
CA ASP A 203 -9.13 9.89 -18.05
C ASP A 203 -8.80 8.49 -17.49
N SER A 204 -7.60 8.24 -16.95
CA SER A 204 -7.47 7.16 -15.96
C SER A 204 -7.99 7.67 -14.62
N ARG A 205 -9.28 7.41 -14.36
CA ARG A 205 -9.95 7.80 -13.12
C ARG A 205 -9.47 6.91 -11.97
N VAL A 206 -8.32 7.26 -11.40
CA VAL A 206 -7.85 6.69 -10.14
C VAL A 206 -8.83 7.02 -9.02
N ASN A 207 -9.20 6.02 -8.22
CA ASN A 207 -10.01 6.22 -7.04
C ASN A 207 -9.12 6.70 -5.89
N LEU A 208 -9.18 8.00 -5.58
CA LEU A 208 -8.45 8.57 -4.45
C LEU A 208 -9.33 8.55 -3.20
N ILE A 209 -8.94 7.76 -2.20
CA ILE A 209 -9.63 7.67 -0.91
C ILE A 209 -8.72 8.26 0.17
N VAL A 210 -9.24 9.21 0.93
CA VAL A 210 -8.50 9.88 2.00
C VAL A 210 -9.10 9.45 3.34
N ILE A 211 -8.26 8.89 4.22
CA ILE A 211 -8.67 8.41 5.54
C ILE A 211 -7.80 9.05 6.62
N ARG A 212 -8.30 9.12 7.86
CA ARG A 212 -7.55 9.71 8.98
C ARG A 212 -6.40 8.81 9.40
N ALA A 213 -5.21 9.41 9.58
CA ALA A 213 -4.04 8.72 10.11
C ALA A 213 -4.24 8.29 11.58
N SER A 214 -3.55 7.23 12.00
CA SER A 214 -3.43 6.88 13.42
C SER A 214 -2.72 8.01 14.16
N GLN A 215 -3.37 8.65 15.14
CA GLN A 215 -2.76 9.75 15.88
C GLN A 215 -1.46 9.28 16.56
N ASN A 216 -0.37 10.03 16.38
CA ASN A 216 0.60 10.14 17.45
C ASN A 216 -0.01 11.10 18.46
N SER A 217 -0.21 10.66 19.70
CA SER A 217 -0.21 11.59 20.83
C SER A 217 0.96 12.56 20.62
N PRO A 218 0.77 13.89 20.74
CA PRO A 218 1.90 14.79 20.71
C PRO A 218 2.87 14.30 21.77
N ARG A 219 4.08 13.89 21.37
CA ARG A 219 5.19 13.80 22.32
C ARG A 219 5.39 15.25 22.79
N GLN A 220 4.81 15.57 23.95
CA GLN A 220 5.22 16.72 24.74
C GLN A 220 6.69 16.56 25.13
#